data_AF-A0ABD2W662-F1
#
_entry.id   AF-A0ABD2W662-F1
#
_cell.length_a   1.000
_cell.length_b   1.000
_cell.length_c   1.000
_cell.angle_alpha   90.00
_cell.angle_beta   90.00
_cell.angle_gamma   90.00
#
_symmetry.space_group_name_H-M   'P 1'
#
loop_
_entity.id
_entity.type
_entity.pdbx_description
1 polymer ?
#
loop_
_entity_poly.entity_id
_entity_poly.type
_entity_poly.pdbx_seq_one_letter_code
_entity_poly.pdbx_strand_id
1 'polypeptide(L)'
;MIRASVSQWLCLPNDTPTAYFHTPAAASGLGIPSFRWIAPLLRRNRIRSWLLTPNPDANNNNMIADVTQQCIAAELATWEKRLRYEGTQLNNIEQICKKWTKSLSDTIEGRSLSRSSDVTGQHSWVVDGLSLLSGKDYLQCHRIRTGALPTRSRTTRDRHADRSCRAGCNAQETNNHVLQCCPRSHAARILMTRCSTTSRYVSDGRASRLPESWLYQHQPARGSQT
;
A
#
# COMPACT_ATOMS: atom_id res chain seq x y z
N MET A 1 -7.36 -10.72 12.37
CA MET A 1 -6.58 -10.32 13.57
C MET A 1 -5.44 -9.36 13.20
N ILE A 2 -4.39 -9.77 12.48
CA ILE A 2 -3.22 -8.90 12.17
C ILE A 2 -3.61 -7.54 11.55
N ARG A 3 -4.46 -7.55 10.53
CA ARG A 3 -4.90 -6.30 9.85
C ARG A 3 -5.58 -5.32 10.81
N ALA A 4 -6.40 -5.83 11.74
CA ALA A 4 -7.14 -4.99 12.68
C ALA A 4 -6.17 -4.30 13.66
N SER A 5 -5.21 -5.06 14.22
CA SER A 5 -4.18 -4.51 15.10
C SER A 5 -3.32 -3.46 14.40
N VAL A 6 -2.87 -3.74 13.17
CA VAL A 6 -2.08 -2.78 12.39
C VAL A 6 -2.89 -1.53 12.04
N SER A 7 -4.17 -1.71 11.70
CA SER A 7 -5.05 -0.57 11.42
C SER A 7 -5.25 0.30 12.65
N GLN A 8 -5.39 -0.31 13.83
CA GLN A 8 -5.50 0.38 15.11
C GLN A 8 -4.23 1.17 15.43
N TRP A 9 -3.05 0.55 15.29
CA TRP A 9 -1.76 1.21 15.55
C TRP A 9 -1.52 2.39 14.61
N LEU A 10 -1.82 2.21 13.32
CA LEU A 10 -1.63 3.24 12.29
C LEU A 10 -2.81 4.22 12.18
N CYS A 11 -3.83 4.09 13.04
CA CYS A 11 -5.06 4.89 12.99
C CYS A 11 -5.66 4.96 11.56
N LEU A 12 -5.61 3.82 10.86
CA LEU A 12 -6.14 3.66 9.52
C LEU A 12 -7.65 3.43 9.57
N PRO A 13 -8.41 3.96 8.59
CA PRO A 13 -9.84 3.68 8.52
C PRO A 13 -10.13 2.22 8.18
N ASN A 14 -11.32 1.77 8.56
CA ASN A 14 -11.77 0.39 8.33
C ASN A 14 -11.84 0.03 6.83
N ASP A 15 -12.08 1.01 5.97
CA ASP A 15 -12.19 0.82 4.51
C ASP A 15 -10.84 0.81 3.77
N THR A 16 -9.74 0.60 4.49
CA THR A 16 -8.42 0.46 3.86
C THR A 16 -8.33 -0.86 3.10
N PRO A 17 -7.87 -0.84 1.83
CA PRO A 17 -7.84 -2.04 1.02
C PRO A 17 -6.88 -3.06 1.62
N THR A 18 -7.31 -4.32 1.70
CA THR A 18 -6.49 -5.45 2.18
C THR A 18 -5.14 -5.52 1.48
N ALA A 19 -5.10 -5.17 0.19
CA ALA A 19 -3.89 -5.15 -0.61
C ALA A 19 -2.82 -4.20 -0.04
N TYR A 20 -3.20 -3.07 0.55
CA TYR A 20 -2.23 -2.11 1.12
C TYR A 20 -1.32 -2.74 2.19
N PHE A 21 -1.88 -3.62 3.04
CA PHE A 21 -1.10 -4.30 4.07
C PHE A 21 -0.07 -5.25 3.48
N HIS A 22 -0.44 -5.96 2.41
CA HIS A 22 0.35 -7.07 1.88
C HIS A 22 1.25 -6.72 0.71
N THR A 23 0.97 -5.62 0.02
CA THR A 23 1.85 -5.10 -1.03
C THR A 23 3.19 -4.72 -0.43
N PRO A 24 4.33 -5.03 -1.07
CA PRO A 24 5.65 -4.63 -0.60
C PRO A 24 5.76 -3.13 -0.36
N ALA A 25 6.59 -2.73 0.60
CA ALA A 25 6.84 -1.31 0.87
C ALA A 25 7.40 -0.58 -0.35
N ALA A 26 8.24 -1.26 -1.16
CA ALA A 26 8.77 -0.77 -2.43
C ALA A 26 7.69 -0.52 -3.50
N ALA A 27 6.55 -1.21 -3.41
CA ALA A 27 5.43 -1.11 -4.36
C ALA A 27 4.21 -0.41 -3.75
N SER A 28 4.43 0.53 -2.82
CA SER A 28 3.44 1.37 -2.14
C SER A 28 2.68 0.82 -0.92
N GLY A 29 2.87 -0.45 -0.52
CA GLY A 29 2.21 -1.04 0.65
C GLY A 29 3.00 -0.95 1.96
N LEU A 30 2.64 -1.80 2.93
CA LEU A 30 3.35 -1.99 4.23
C LEU A 30 4.34 -3.16 4.23
N GLY A 31 4.23 -4.10 3.28
CA GLY A 31 5.10 -5.27 3.18
C GLY A 31 4.79 -6.39 4.18
N ILE A 32 3.61 -6.41 4.80
CA ILE A 32 3.24 -7.46 5.76
C ILE A 32 2.88 -8.75 5.02
N PRO A 33 3.59 -9.87 5.25
CA PRO A 33 3.33 -11.12 4.54
C PRO A 33 1.90 -11.63 4.76
N SER A 34 1.19 -11.97 3.68
CA SER A 34 -0.11 -12.65 3.79
C SER A 34 0.07 -14.14 4.05
N PHE A 35 -0.12 -14.57 5.29
CA PHE A 35 -0.05 -15.99 5.67
C PHE A 35 -0.99 -16.89 4.87
N ARG A 36 -2.14 -16.37 4.40
CA ARG A 36 -3.06 -17.12 3.52
C ARG A 36 -2.39 -17.67 2.26
N TRP A 37 -1.34 -17.01 1.76
CA TRP A 37 -0.60 -17.40 0.55
C TRP A 37 0.78 -17.95 0.90
N ILE A 38 1.46 -17.33 1.87
CA ILE A 38 2.83 -17.71 2.25
C ILE A 38 2.87 -19.03 3.00
N ALA A 39 1.92 -19.32 3.90
CA ALA A 39 1.95 -20.57 4.65
C ALA A 39 1.77 -21.81 3.74
N PRO A 40 0.80 -21.85 2.79
CA PRO A 40 0.73 -22.92 1.79
C PRO A 40 1.99 -23.03 0.93
N LEU A 41 2.58 -21.90 0.53
CA LEU A 41 3.80 -21.87 -0.28
C LEU A 41 4.98 -22.51 0.46
N LEU A 42 5.22 -22.10 1.71
CA LEU A 42 6.30 -22.64 2.54
C LEU A 42 6.10 -24.12 2.81
N ARG A 43 4.85 -24.55 3.11
CA ARG A 43 4.54 -25.97 3.34
C ARG A 43 4.81 -26.81 2.10
N ARG A 44 4.35 -26.37 0.92
CA ARG A 44 4.61 -27.05 -0.35
C ARG A 44 6.11 -27.16 -0.63
N ASN A 45 6.85 -26.05 -0.48
CA ASN A 45 8.28 -26.03 -0.73
C ASN A 45 9.05 -26.95 0.24
N ARG A 46 8.62 -27.02 1.51
CA ARG A 46 9.19 -27.95 2.48
C ARG A 46 8.98 -29.41 2.09
N ILE A 47 7.76 -29.78 1.69
CA ILE A 47 7.46 -31.15 1.25
C ILE A 47 8.27 -31.51 0.00
N ARG A 48 8.34 -30.60 -0.99
CA ARG A 48 9.17 -30.81 -2.18
C ARG A 48 10.66 -30.95 -1.85
N SER A 49 11.17 -30.13 -0.93
CA SER A 49 12.55 -30.25 -0.46
C SER A 49 12.82 -31.62 0.18
N TRP A 50 11.87 -32.13 0.97
CA TRP A 50 11.98 -33.44 1.60
C TRP A 50 11.96 -34.60 0.59
N LEU A 51 11.22 -34.45 -0.52
CA LEU A 51 11.22 -35.44 -1.62
C LEU A 51 12.53 -35.45 -2.42
N LEU A 52 13.25 -34.33 -2.46
CA LEU A 52 14.50 -34.19 -3.21
C LEU A 52 15.72 -34.62 -2.40
N THR A 53 15.62 -34.69 -1.06
CA THR A 53 16.69 -35.21 -0.21
C THR A 53 16.78 -36.73 -0.36
N PRO A 54 17.92 -37.30 -0.83
CA PRO A 54 18.09 -38.74 -0.93
C PRO A 54 17.93 -39.37 0.45
N ASN A 55 17.00 -40.33 0.56
CA ASN A 55 16.87 -41.11 1.78
C ASN A 55 17.94 -42.22 1.76
N PRO A 56 18.88 -42.27 2.71
CA PRO A 56 19.90 -43.33 2.76
C PRO A 56 19.31 -44.74 2.90
N ASP A 57 18.04 -44.85 3.32
CA ASP A 57 17.36 -46.13 3.56
C ASP A 57 16.44 -46.58 2.41
N ALA A 58 16.54 -45.97 1.22
CA ALA A 58 15.66 -46.21 0.06
C ALA A 58 15.69 -47.65 -0.53
N ASN A 59 16.47 -48.56 0.05
CA ASN A 59 16.58 -49.95 -0.41
C ASN A 59 15.48 -50.89 0.12
N ASN A 60 14.59 -50.42 1.02
CA ASN A 60 13.52 -51.26 1.57
C ASN A 60 12.18 -51.03 0.86
N ASN A 61 11.91 -51.94 -0.07
CA ASN A 61 10.71 -52.05 -0.90
C ASN A 61 9.51 -52.55 -0.06
N ASN A 62 8.96 -51.68 0.80
CA ASN A 62 7.84 -52.01 1.69
C ASN A 62 6.59 -51.22 1.30
N MET A 63 5.40 -51.85 1.35
CA MET A 63 4.07 -51.28 1.10
C MET A 63 3.77 -49.95 1.84
N ILE A 64 4.50 -49.69 2.94
CA ILE A 64 4.48 -48.43 3.72
C ILE A 64 5.05 -47.25 2.91
N ALA A 65 6.03 -47.48 2.04
CA ALA A 65 6.59 -46.46 1.14
C ALA A 65 5.53 -45.98 0.13
N ASP A 66 4.66 -46.88 -0.35
CA ASP A 66 3.64 -46.55 -1.34
C ASP A 66 2.47 -45.75 -0.71
N VAL A 67 2.01 -46.16 0.47
CA VAL A 67 0.99 -45.41 1.24
C VAL A 67 1.51 -44.02 1.66
N THR A 68 2.77 -43.91 2.08
CA THR A 68 3.36 -42.61 2.44
C THR A 68 3.51 -41.70 1.21
N GLN A 69 3.87 -42.25 0.05
CA GLN A 69 3.96 -41.51 -1.21
C GLN A 69 2.59 -41.00 -1.69
N GLN A 70 1.53 -41.79 -1.53
CA GLN A 70 0.15 -41.37 -1.81
C GLN A 70 -0.32 -40.24 -0.87
N CYS A 71 -0.06 -40.35 0.44
CA CYS A 71 -0.39 -39.30 1.41
C CYS A 71 0.33 -37.98 1.10
N ILE A 72 1.60 -38.05 0.72
CA ILE A 72 2.39 -36.88 0.35
C ILE A 72 1.86 -36.24 -0.94
N ALA A 73 1.50 -37.05 -1.93
CA ALA A 73 0.90 -36.56 -3.18
C ALA A 73 -0.44 -35.86 -2.93
N ALA A 74 -1.30 -36.42 -2.07
CA ALA A 74 -2.57 -35.83 -1.69
C ALA A 74 -2.41 -34.49 -0.93
N GLU A 75 -1.44 -34.42 -0.02
CA GLU A 75 -1.07 -33.19 0.68
C GLU A 75 -0.58 -32.12 -0.32
N LEU A 76 0.36 -32.47 -1.20
CA LEU A 76 0.86 -31.55 -2.24
C LEU A 76 -0.27 -31.00 -3.11
N ALA A 77 -1.16 -31.85 -3.60
CA ALA A 77 -2.31 -31.44 -4.39
C ALA A 77 -3.23 -30.46 -3.62
N THR A 78 -3.42 -30.67 -2.32
CA THR A 78 -4.19 -29.78 -1.45
C THR A 78 -3.55 -28.40 -1.34
N TRP A 79 -2.23 -28.33 -1.12
CA TRP A 79 -1.51 -27.06 -1.01
C TRP A 79 -1.41 -26.33 -2.35
N GLU A 80 -1.22 -27.05 -3.45
CA GLU A 80 -1.26 -26.48 -4.80
C GLU A 80 -2.64 -25.95 -5.17
N LYS A 81 -3.73 -26.61 -4.74
CA LYS A 81 -5.08 -26.07 -4.91
C LYS A 81 -5.26 -24.76 -4.15
N ARG A 82 -4.70 -24.64 -2.94
CA ARG A 82 -4.78 -23.42 -2.11
C ARG A 82 -3.96 -22.24 -2.65
N LEU A 83 -2.99 -22.51 -3.53
CA LEU A 83 -2.15 -21.52 -4.22
C LEU A 83 -2.71 -21.07 -5.58
N ARG A 84 -3.86 -21.60 -6.02
CA ARG A 84 -4.56 -21.13 -7.21
C ARG A 84 -5.23 -19.78 -6.95
N TYR A 85 -5.02 -18.84 -7.86
CA TYR A 85 -5.67 -17.54 -7.88
C TYR A 85 -6.02 -17.16 -9.33
N GLU A 86 -7.30 -16.90 -9.63
CA GLU A 86 -7.78 -16.53 -10.98
C GLU A 86 -7.26 -17.46 -12.10
N GLY A 87 -7.22 -18.77 -11.84
CA GLY A 87 -6.71 -19.77 -12.79
C GLY A 87 -5.18 -19.90 -12.84
N THR A 88 -4.42 -19.00 -12.22
CA THR A 88 -2.95 -19.05 -12.16
C THR A 88 -2.44 -19.70 -10.87
N GLN A 89 -1.33 -20.43 -10.95
CA GLN A 89 -0.65 -21.02 -9.79
C GLN A 89 0.41 -20.06 -9.25
N LEU A 90 0.30 -19.69 -7.98
CA LEU A 90 1.28 -18.86 -7.29
C LEU A 90 2.41 -19.73 -6.72
N ASN A 91 3.49 -19.83 -7.48
CA ASN A 91 4.64 -20.68 -7.18
C ASN A 91 5.72 -19.99 -6.36
N ASN A 92 5.82 -18.66 -6.42
CA ASN A 92 6.90 -17.88 -5.83
C ASN A 92 6.37 -16.71 -5.00
N ILE A 93 7.19 -16.24 -4.05
CA ILE A 93 6.89 -15.04 -3.22
C ILE A 93 6.69 -13.83 -4.13
N GLU A 94 7.51 -13.67 -5.18
CA GLU A 94 7.41 -12.56 -6.12
C GLU A 94 6.04 -12.51 -6.82
N GLN A 95 5.47 -13.67 -7.19
CA GLN A 95 4.14 -13.74 -7.80
C GLN A 95 3.04 -13.32 -6.82
N ILE A 96 3.18 -13.69 -5.53
CA ILE A 96 2.28 -13.23 -4.47
C ILE A 96 2.39 -11.71 -4.30
N CYS A 97 3.60 -11.16 -4.31
CA CYS A 97 3.82 -9.71 -4.24
C CYS A 97 3.20 -8.99 -5.44
N LYS A 98 3.45 -9.46 -6.67
CA LYS A 98 2.87 -8.92 -7.92
C LYS A 98 1.35 -8.94 -7.88
N LYS A 99 0.75 -10.03 -7.38
CA LYS A 99 -0.69 -10.13 -7.18
C LYS A 99 -1.22 -9.00 -6.28
N TRP A 100 -0.62 -8.80 -5.10
CA TRP A 100 -1.07 -7.76 -4.18
C TRP A 100 -0.86 -6.36 -4.75
N THR A 101 0.26 -6.12 -5.43
CA THR A 101 0.51 -4.85 -6.14
C THR A 101 -0.55 -4.56 -7.20
N LYS A 102 -0.91 -5.56 -8.02
CA LYS A 102 -1.99 -5.43 -9.00
C LYS A 102 -3.33 -5.11 -8.34
N SER A 103 -3.71 -5.90 -7.33
CA SER A 103 -4.94 -5.68 -6.57
C SER A 103 -5.02 -4.29 -5.93
N LEU A 104 -3.89 -3.74 -5.46
CA LEU A 104 -3.84 -2.38 -4.95
C LEU A 104 -3.98 -1.35 -6.08
N SER A 105 -3.30 -1.55 -7.20
CA SER A 105 -3.30 -0.64 -8.35
C SER A 105 -4.67 -0.55 -9.05
N ASP A 106 -5.48 -1.61 -8.94
CA ASP A 106 -6.84 -1.63 -9.45
C ASP A 106 -7.78 -0.70 -8.66
N THR A 107 -7.46 -0.42 -7.39
CA THR A 107 -8.22 0.53 -6.55
C THR A 107 -7.96 1.98 -6.95
N ILE A 108 -8.96 2.86 -6.77
CA ILE A 108 -8.83 4.30 -7.07
C ILE A 108 -7.64 4.94 -6.35
N GLU A 109 -7.43 4.59 -5.08
CA GLU A 109 -6.34 5.15 -4.26
C GLU A 109 -4.97 4.57 -4.61
N GLY A 110 -4.92 3.27 -4.93
CA GLY A 110 -3.66 2.61 -5.30
C GLY A 110 -3.24 2.83 -6.75
N ARG A 111 -4.17 3.23 -7.64
CA ARG A 111 -3.87 3.50 -9.06
C ARG A 111 -2.81 4.59 -9.23
N SER A 112 -2.88 5.64 -8.43
CA SER A 112 -1.86 6.71 -8.43
C SER A 112 -0.49 6.26 -7.92
N LEU A 113 -0.42 5.12 -7.23
CA LEU A 113 0.80 4.58 -6.66
C LEU A 113 1.37 3.42 -7.49
N SER A 114 0.71 3.05 -8.59
CA SER A 114 1.14 1.94 -9.47
C SER A 114 2.57 2.09 -9.98
N ARG A 115 3.03 3.34 -10.16
CA ARG A 115 4.38 3.68 -10.64
C ARG A 115 5.32 4.17 -9.55
N SER A 116 4.92 4.13 -8.27
CA SER A 116 5.76 4.64 -7.19
C SER A 116 7.02 3.80 -6.98
N SER A 117 7.01 2.53 -7.43
CA SER A 117 8.19 1.67 -7.46
C SER A 117 9.28 2.13 -8.43
N ASP A 118 8.95 2.99 -9.39
CA ASP A 118 9.93 3.54 -10.35
C ASP A 118 10.90 4.50 -9.64
N VAL A 119 10.53 5.03 -8.47
CA VAL A 119 11.33 5.98 -7.70
C VAL A 119 11.97 5.31 -6.50
N THR A 120 13.26 5.02 -6.61
CA THR A 120 14.06 4.44 -5.52
C THR A 120 14.04 5.34 -4.28
N GLY A 121 13.86 4.76 -3.10
CA GLY A 121 13.93 5.49 -1.83
C GLY A 121 12.69 6.29 -1.45
N GLN A 122 11.68 6.47 -2.32
CA GLN A 122 10.43 7.19 -1.98
C GLN A 122 9.69 6.58 -0.77
N HIS A 123 9.91 5.29 -0.54
CA HIS A 123 9.24 4.52 0.51
C HIS A 123 10.16 4.14 1.67
N SER A 124 11.38 4.68 1.74
CA SER A 124 12.34 4.37 2.80
C SER A 124 11.74 4.66 4.18
N TRP A 125 11.08 5.81 4.35
CA TRP A 125 10.43 6.23 5.61
C TRP A 125 9.37 5.26 6.17
N VAL A 126 8.84 4.33 5.38
CA VAL A 126 7.90 3.31 5.88
C VAL A 126 8.61 2.19 6.62
N VAL A 127 9.80 1.82 6.14
CA VAL A 127 10.60 0.71 6.66
C VAL A 127 11.69 1.19 7.60
N ASP A 128 12.21 2.39 7.35
CA ASP A 128 13.29 3.00 8.09
C ASP A 128 12.78 3.64 9.39
N GLY A 129 13.19 3.05 10.51
CA GLY A 129 12.86 3.54 11.86
C GLY A 129 13.56 4.83 12.24
N LEU A 130 14.51 5.31 11.43
CA LEU A 130 15.27 6.54 11.66
C LEU A 130 14.66 7.78 11.00
N SER A 131 13.49 7.65 10.36
CA SER A 131 12.81 8.82 9.81
C SER A 131 12.57 9.83 10.94
N LEU A 132 13.10 11.05 10.82
CA LEU A 132 12.92 12.16 11.77
C LEU A 132 11.45 12.67 11.81
N LEU A 133 10.49 11.78 11.56
CA LEU A 133 9.07 12.03 11.61
C LEU A 133 8.60 11.86 13.05
N SER A 134 7.85 12.85 13.53
CA SER A 134 7.07 12.65 14.76
C SER A 134 6.06 11.52 14.54
N GLY A 135 5.69 10.79 15.60
CA GLY A 135 4.66 9.74 15.48
C GLY A 135 3.35 10.25 14.85
N LYS A 136 2.97 11.50 15.13
CA LYS A 136 1.80 12.15 14.49
C LYS A 136 1.99 12.35 12.99
N ASP A 137 3.16 12.79 12.55
CA ASP A 137 3.46 12.94 11.12
C ASP A 137 3.54 11.58 10.42
N TYR A 138 4.09 10.56 11.08
CA TYR A 138 4.14 9.19 10.57
C TYR A 138 2.73 8.65 10.29
N LEU A 139 1.82 8.78 11.26
CA LEU A 139 0.40 8.42 11.07
C LEU A 139 -0.25 9.22 9.94
N GLN A 140 0.07 10.51 9.83
CA GLN A 140 -0.43 11.34 8.72
C GLN A 140 0.08 10.88 7.37
N CYS A 141 1.38 10.59 7.25
CA CYS A 141 1.98 10.08 6.03
C CYS A 141 1.30 8.78 5.59
N HIS A 142 0.96 7.89 6.52
CA HIS A 142 0.17 6.69 6.21
C HIS A 142 -1.24 7.01 5.72
N ARG A 143 -1.93 8.00 6.29
CA ARG A 143 -3.24 8.43 5.80
C ARG A 143 -3.17 9.02 4.40
N ILE A 144 -2.15 9.83 4.11
CA ILE A 144 -1.91 10.35 2.77
C ILE A 144 -1.59 9.19 1.81
N ARG A 145 -0.68 8.29 2.18
CA ARG A 145 -0.27 7.17 1.34
C ARG A 145 -1.41 6.19 1.03
N THR A 146 -2.30 5.93 1.98
CA THR A 146 -3.44 5.02 1.79
C THR A 146 -4.60 5.62 1.01
N GLY A 147 -4.53 6.91 0.64
CA GLY A 147 -5.70 7.59 0.10
C GLY A 147 -6.78 7.82 1.16
N ALA A 148 -6.43 7.79 2.44
CA ALA A 148 -7.37 7.89 3.55
C ALA A 148 -7.74 9.32 3.94
N LEU A 149 -7.43 10.31 3.10
CA LEU A 149 -7.90 11.67 3.29
C LEU A 149 -9.39 11.79 2.95
N PRO A 150 -10.15 12.68 3.61
CA PRO A 150 -11.58 12.88 3.36
C PRO A 150 -11.83 13.66 2.06
N THR A 151 -11.32 13.13 0.94
CA THR A 151 -11.60 13.62 -0.41
C THR A 151 -13.02 13.26 -0.83
N ARG A 152 -13.63 14.05 -1.73
CA ARG A 152 -14.99 13.73 -2.22
C ARG A 152 -15.07 12.33 -2.82
N SER A 153 -14.09 11.91 -3.62
CA SER A 153 -14.07 10.54 -4.18
C SER A 153 -14.18 9.45 -3.12
N ARG A 154 -13.70 9.73 -1.90
CA ARG A 154 -13.75 8.82 -0.78
C ARG A 154 -15.02 8.97 0.07
N THR A 155 -15.39 10.20 0.43
CA THR A 155 -16.56 10.44 1.30
C THR A 155 -17.89 10.18 0.58
N THR A 156 -17.90 10.21 -0.75
CA THR A 156 -19.07 9.86 -1.58
C THR A 156 -18.95 8.46 -2.18
N ARG A 157 -18.10 7.57 -1.64
CA ARG A 157 -18.13 6.15 -2.04
C ARG A 157 -19.53 5.61 -1.78
N ASP A 158 -20.01 4.82 -2.74
CA ASP A 158 -21.33 4.19 -2.70
C ASP A 158 -22.51 5.18 -2.59
N ARG A 159 -22.27 6.46 -2.88
CA ARG A 159 -23.29 7.51 -2.96
C ARG A 159 -23.26 8.15 -4.34
N HIS A 160 -24.44 8.43 -4.88
CA HIS A 160 -24.62 9.27 -6.06
C HIS A 160 -24.50 10.74 -5.66
N ALA A 161 -23.26 11.19 -5.44
CA ALA A 161 -22.96 12.57 -5.10
C ALA A 161 -21.80 13.10 -5.95
N ASP A 162 -21.69 14.43 -6.01
CA ASP A 162 -20.68 15.13 -6.79
C ASP A 162 -19.26 14.78 -6.32
N ARG A 163 -18.42 14.33 -7.27
CA ARG A 163 -17.02 13.96 -7.06
C ARG A 163 -16.05 14.98 -7.65
N SER A 164 -16.56 16.09 -8.18
CA SER A 164 -15.72 17.19 -8.68
C SER A 164 -14.89 17.80 -7.56
N CYS A 165 -13.73 18.36 -7.91
CA CYS A 165 -12.84 19.01 -6.96
C CYS A 165 -13.51 20.20 -6.25
N ARG A 166 -13.47 20.23 -4.90
CA ARG A 166 -13.89 21.39 -4.08
C ARG A 166 -13.21 22.72 -4.45
N ALA A 167 -12.06 22.67 -5.13
CA ALA A 167 -11.35 23.85 -5.60
C ALA A 167 -11.88 24.40 -6.93
N GLY A 168 -12.88 23.76 -7.54
CA GLY A 168 -13.37 24.13 -8.88
C GLY A 168 -12.51 23.62 -10.03
N CYS A 169 -11.68 22.60 -9.82
CA CYS A 169 -10.93 21.97 -10.91
C CYS A 169 -11.83 21.05 -11.75
N ASN A 170 -11.59 20.99 -13.06
CA ASN A 170 -12.23 20.05 -14.00
C ASN A 170 -11.69 18.61 -13.85
N ALA A 171 -11.56 18.13 -12.62
CA ALA A 171 -11.07 16.80 -12.32
C ALA A 171 -11.80 16.23 -11.09
N GLN A 172 -11.84 14.90 -11.00
CA GLN A 172 -12.36 14.22 -9.83
C GLN A 172 -11.46 14.47 -8.61
N GLU A 173 -12.05 14.78 -7.45
CA GLU A 173 -11.31 15.00 -6.20
C GLU A 173 -10.77 13.70 -5.64
N THR A 174 -9.62 13.28 -6.15
CA THR A 174 -8.84 12.16 -5.61
C THR A 174 -7.72 12.70 -4.75
N ASN A 175 -7.15 11.84 -3.90
CA ASN A 175 -5.99 12.25 -3.10
C ASN A 175 -4.83 12.68 -4.01
N ASN A 176 -4.58 11.94 -5.10
CA ASN A 176 -3.57 12.31 -6.08
C ASN A 176 -3.82 13.68 -6.72
N HIS A 177 -5.05 13.98 -7.14
CA HIS A 177 -5.40 15.30 -7.66
C HIS A 177 -5.08 16.39 -6.63
N VAL A 178 -5.53 16.21 -5.39
CA VAL A 178 -5.32 17.20 -4.32
C VAL A 178 -3.84 17.35 -3.99
N LEU A 179 -3.04 16.29 -3.97
CA LEU A 179 -1.63 16.39 -3.61
C LEU A 179 -0.78 16.93 -4.75
N GLN A 180 -0.97 16.45 -5.98
CA GLN A 180 -0.03 16.65 -7.08
C GLN A 180 -0.47 17.75 -8.06
N CYS A 181 -1.77 17.90 -8.31
CA CYS A 181 -2.26 18.72 -9.44
C CYS A 181 -3.03 19.96 -8.99
N CYS A 182 -3.73 19.89 -7.86
CA CYS A 182 -4.68 20.92 -7.47
C CYS A 182 -3.97 22.27 -7.23
N PRO A 183 -4.46 23.38 -7.82
CA PRO A 183 -3.92 24.73 -7.56
C PRO A 183 -4.03 25.09 -6.08
N ARG A 184 -5.09 24.60 -5.44
CA ARG A 184 -5.41 24.85 -4.03
C ARG A 184 -4.30 24.42 -3.05
N SER A 185 -3.51 23.40 -3.42
CA SER A 185 -2.39 22.85 -2.63
C SER A 185 -1.01 23.21 -3.22
N HIS A 186 -0.97 24.03 -4.27
CA HIS A 186 0.26 24.39 -4.97
C HIS A 186 1.29 25.05 -4.05
N ALA A 187 0.87 26.02 -3.23
CA ALA A 187 1.76 26.69 -2.29
C ALA A 187 2.33 25.74 -1.24
N ALA A 188 1.52 24.80 -0.72
CA ALA A 188 1.98 23.80 0.24
C ALA A 188 3.04 22.84 -0.36
N ARG A 189 2.91 22.51 -1.66
CA ARG A 189 3.92 21.74 -2.40
C ARG A 189 5.23 22.51 -2.57
N ILE A 190 5.16 23.78 -3.00
CA ILE A 190 6.35 24.61 -3.25
C ILE A 190 7.12 24.86 -1.96
N LEU A 191 6.42 25.19 -0.88
CA LEU A 191 7.03 25.55 0.39
C LEU A 191 7.58 24.34 1.17
N MET A 192 7.60 23.14 0.57
CA MET A 192 7.98 21.87 1.22
C MET A 192 7.37 21.70 2.62
N THR A 193 6.13 22.17 2.80
CA THR A 193 5.47 22.11 4.11
C THR A 193 5.21 20.65 4.51
N ARG A 194 5.36 20.35 5.81
CA ARG A 194 5.20 19.00 6.37
C ARG A 194 3.90 18.36 5.86
N CYS A 195 3.93 17.04 5.65
CA CYS A 195 2.77 16.21 5.30
C CYS A 195 1.51 16.49 6.15
N SER A 196 1.71 16.85 7.43
CA SER A 196 0.63 17.23 8.35
C SER A 196 -0.13 18.50 7.96
N THR A 197 0.48 19.45 7.24
CA THR A 197 -0.18 20.67 6.76
C THR A 197 -1.21 20.34 5.69
N THR A 198 -0.83 19.54 4.69
CA THR A 198 -1.74 19.06 3.65
C THR A 198 -2.84 18.17 4.24
N SER A 199 -2.48 17.36 5.24
CA SER A 199 -3.38 16.68 6.19
C SER A 199 -4.56 17.53 6.66
N ARG A 200 -4.24 18.52 7.48
CA ARG A 200 -5.22 19.42 8.10
C ARG A 200 -6.06 20.12 7.03
N TYR A 201 -5.41 20.53 5.95
CA TYR A 201 -6.06 21.22 4.84
C TYR A 201 -7.20 20.44 4.17
N VAL A 202 -7.02 19.14 3.95
CA VAL A 202 -8.07 18.29 3.35
C VAL A 202 -9.14 17.93 4.39
N SER A 203 -8.75 17.80 5.66
CA SER A 203 -9.62 17.35 6.75
C SER A 203 -10.56 18.43 7.26
N ASP A 204 -10.07 19.67 7.37
CA ASP A 204 -10.82 20.75 8.00
C ASP A 204 -11.92 21.31 7.11
N GLY A 205 -11.90 21.04 5.79
CA GLY A 205 -12.94 21.41 4.82
C GLY A 205 -13.15 22.92 4.62
N ARG A 206 -12.72 23.74 5.58
CA ARG A 206 -12.75 25.19 5.57
C ARG A 206 -11.56 25.70 4.78
N ALA A 207 -11.79 26.75 4.01
CA ALA A 207 -10.76 27.58 3.41
C ALA A 207 -9.98 28.33 4.49
N SER A 208 -9.33 27.63 5.43
CA SER A 208 -8.25 28.26 6.18
C SER A 208 -7.16 28.52 5.15
N ARG A 209 -7.07 29.78 4.71
CA ARG A 209 -5.91 30.32 4.01
C ARG A 209 -4.68 29.72 4.68
N LEU A 210 -3.69 29.27 3.89
CA LEU A 210 -2.34 29.19 4.44
C LEU A 210 -2.11 30.53 5.16
N PRO A 211 -1.61 30.54 6.41
CA PRO A 211 -1.51 31.78 7.16
C PRO A 211 -0.85 32.85 6.29
N GLU A 212 -1.37 34.08 6.26
CA GLU A 212 -0.88 35.14 5.35
C GLU A 212 0.64 35.37 5.49
N SER A 213 1.23 34.99 6.62
CA SER A 213 2.68 34.93 6.85
C SER A 213 3.46 34.08 5.83
N TRP A 214 2.81 33.16 5.12
CA TRP A 214 3.43 32.27 4.12
C TRP A 214 3.25 32.75 2.68
N LEU A 215 2.38 33.73 2.44
CA LEU A 215 2.18 34.36 1.12
C LEU A 215 3.15 35.53 0.87
N TYR A 216 3.96 35.91 1.86
CA TYR A 216 4.79 37.12 1.88
C TYR A 216 6.32 36.87 1.86
N GLN A 217 6.81 35.87 1.12
CA GLN A 217 8.26 35.72 0.93
C GLN A 217 8.76 35.77 -0.51
N HIS A 218 7.87 36.00 -1.49
CA HIS A 218 8.28 36.24 -2.88
C HIS A 218 7.49 37.42 -3.48
N GLN A 219 7.74 38.63 -2.98
CA GLN A 219 7.64 39.81 -3.83
C GLN A 219 9.02 40.02 -4.47
N PRO A 220 9.14 40.11 -5.80
CA PRO A 220 10.38 40.61 -6.40
C PRO A 220 10.63 42.01 -5.85
N ALA A 221 11.87 42.28 -5.43
CA ALA A 221 12.29 43.57 -4.93
C ALA A 221 11.77 44.67 -5.89
N ARG A 222 10.90 45.55 -5.39
CA ARG A 222 10.52 46.75 -6.14
C ARG A 222 11.81 47.52 -6.40
N GLY A 223 12.12 47.70 -7.69
CA GLY A 223 13.24 48.53 -8.11
C GLY A 223 13.17 49.89 -7.41
N SER A 224 14.28 50.26 -6.78
CA SER A 224 14.52 51.61 -6.30
C SER A 224 14.52 52.55 -7.49
N GLN A 225 13.43 53.28 -7.68
CA GLN A 225 13.46 54.56 -8.38
C GLN A 225 13.69 55.65 -7.34
N THR A 226 14.93 56.11 -7.26
CA THR A 226 15.34 57.50 -6.96
C THR A 226 16.74 57.68 -7.51
#